data_AF-A0A969NKV4-F1
#
_entry.id   AF-A0A969NKV4-F1
#
_cell.length_a   1.000
_cell.length_b   1.000
_cell.length_c   1.000
_cell.angle_alpha   90.00
_cell.angle_beta   90.00
_cell.angle_gamma   90.00
#
_symmetry.space_group_name_H-M   'P 1'
#
loop_
_entity.id
_entity.type
_entity.pdbx_description
1 polymer ?
#
loop_
_entity_poly.entity_id
_entity_poly.type
_entity_poly.pdbx_seq_one_letter_code
_entity_poly.pdbx_strand_id
1 'polypeptide(L)'
;MTQTENSQELTEWKPYNLDYYAQKLVLKHRDKKNVLNESHKMRMAVAYGLERFWGEHLRLKYDKKEENQNKSKYWKDVWNQLAIILSRAGVKLHNDEINSRNETQNIQDMAQKLWSMPLDEQRVALMVLTQFCDALVWWTQRYKKKDS
;
A
#
# COMPACT_ATOMS: atom_id res chain seq x y z
N MET A 1 32.91 -14.17 14.72
CA MET A 1 33.04 -13.10 13.71
C MET A 1 31.76 -12.30 13.74
N THR A 2 31.80 -11.15 14.40
CA THR A 2 30.70 -10.18 14.48
C THR A 2 30.55 -9.51 13.12
N GLN A 3 29.47 -9.83 12.39
CA GLN A 3 29.05 -9.01 11.26
C GLN A 3 28.29 -7.83 11.82
N THR A 4 29.00 -6.71 11.90
CA THR A 4 28.44 -5.39 12.11
C THR A 4 27.50 -5.12 10.94
N GLU A 5 26.18 -5.11 11.19
CA GLU A 5 25.18 -4.66 10.21
C GLU A 5 25.41 -3.17 9.96
N ASN A 6 26.26 -2.90 8.98
CA ASN A 6 26.61 -1.57 8.55
C ASN A 6 25.36 -0.90 7.99
N SER A 7 24.87 0.11 8.67
CA SER A 7 23.63 0.87 8.41
C SER A 7 23.75 1.78 7.17
N GLN A 8 24.61 1.42 6.22
CA GLN A 8 24.94 2.19 5.01
C GLN A 8 24.36 1.57 3.74
N GLU A 9 23.28 0.79 3.82
CA GLU A 9 22.59 0.34 2.63
C GLU A 9 21.66 1.42 2.02
N LEU A 10 22.31 2.22 1.16
CA LEU A 10 21.85 2.59 -0.19
C LEU A 10 21.01 3.86 -0.33
N THR A 11 21.72 4.98 -0.39
CA THR A 11 21.39 6.22 -1.12
C THR A 11 21.54 6.07 -2.65
N GLU A 12 21.61 4.85 -3.17
CA GLU A 12 21.79 4.59 -4.60
C GLU A 12 20.43 4.58 -5.31
N TRP A 13 20.31 5.35 -6.39
CA TRP A 13 19.10 5.38 -7.21
C TRP A 13 18.87 4.01 -7.83
N LYS A 14 17.73 3.38 -7.49
CA LYS A 14 17.34 2.07 -7.99
C LYS A 14 16.07 2.19 -8.83
N PRO A 15 16.17 2.29 -10.17
CA PRO A 15 15.04 2.61 -11.03
C PRO A 15 13.90 1.60 -10.97
N TYR A 16 14.19 0.33 -10.65
CA TYR A 16 13.21 -0.77 -10.65
C TYR A 16 12.67 -1.15 -9.27
N ASN A 17 12.99 -0.39 -8.22
CA ASN A 17 12.56 -0.73 -6.86
C ASN A 17 11.03 -0.79 -6.72
N LEU A 18 10.32 0.14 -7.35
CA LEU A 18 8.87 0.23 -7.29
C LEU A 18 8.21 -1.00 -7.92
N ASP A 19 8.73 -1.46 -9.06
CA ASP A 19 8.32 -2.69 -9.73
C ASP A 19 8.63 -3.93 -8.88
N TYR A 20 9.83 -4.00 -8.29
CA TYR A 20 10.24 -5.07 -7.38
C TYR A 20 9.33 -5.17 -6.14
N TYR A 21 8.97 -4.04 -5.52
CA TYR A 21 8.04 -4.04 -4.40
C TYR A 21 6.65 -4.50 -4.80
N ALA A 22 6.19 -4.13 -5.99
CA ALA A 22 4.89 -4.56 -6.51
C ALA A 22 4.89 -6.08 -6.74
N GLN A 23 5.94 -6.61 -7.36
CA GLN A 23 6.11 -8.05 -7.56
C GLN A 23 6.06 -8.82 -6.22
N LYS A 24 6.83 -8.37 -5.22
CA LYS A 24 6.87 -8.99 -3.89
C LYS A 24 5.49 -9.02 -3.24
N LEU A 25 4.76 -7.91 -3.29
CA LEU A 25 3.41 -7.83 -2.73
C LEU A 25 2.43 -8.75 -3.46
N VAL A 26 2.46 -8.77 -4.79
CA VAL A 26 1.60 -9.65 -5.58
C VAL A 26 1.90 -11.11 -5.26
N LEU A 27 3.17 -11.52 -5.19
CA LEU A 27 3.54 -12.89 -4.80
C LEU A 27 3.08 -13.23 -3.37
N LYS A 28 3.21 -12.30 -2.41
CA LYS A 28 2.76 -12.47 -1.02
C LYS A 28 1.25 -12.78 -0.92
N HIS A 29 0.44 -12.27 -1.85
CA HIS A 29 -1.02 -12.42 -1.85
C HIS A 29 -1.56 -13.33 -2.96
N ARG A 30 -0.69 -13.87 -3.81
CA ARG A 30 -1.05 -14.62 -5.02
C ARG A 30 -1.98 -15.79 -4.78
N ASP A 31 -1.70 -16.57 -3.74
CA ASP A 31 -2.40 -17.83 -3.48
C ASP A 31 -3.70 -17.64 -2.68
N LYS A 32 -4.04 -16.39 -2.34
CA LYS A 32 -5.29 -16.08 -1.65
C LYS A 32 -6.41 -15.87 -2.67
N LYS A 33 -7.53 -16.57 -2.45
CA LYS A 33 -8.69 -16.54 -3.36
C LYS A 33 -9.13 -15.12 -3.68
N ASN A 34 -9.20 -14.79 -4.97
CA ASN A 34 -9.70 -13.52 -5.52
C ASN A 34 -9.00 -12.24 -5.03
N VAL A 35 -7.87 -12.31 -4.33
CA VAL A 35 -7.21 -11.13 -3.76
C VAL A 35 -6.51 -10.30 -4.84
N LEU A 36 -5.87 -10.94 -5.83
CA LEU A 36 -5.09 -10.21 -6.83
C LEU A 36 -5.93 -9.25 -7.68
N ASN A 37 -7.22 -9.53 -7.87
CA ASN A 37 -8.14 -8.65 -8.61
C ASN A 37 -8.30 -7.27 -7.93
N GLU A 38 -7.94 -7.13 -6.65
CA GLU A 38 -7.95 -5.84 -5.95
C GLU A 38 -6.95 -4.84 -6.51
N SER A 39 -5.86 -5.28 -7.19
CA SER A 39 -4.90 -4.36 -7.83
C SER A 39 -5.57 -3.42 -8.85
N HIS A 40 -6.56 -3.93 -9.59
CA HIS A 40 -7.34 -3.11 -10.52
C HIS A 40 -8.20 -2.08 -9.78
N LYS A 41 -8.77 -2.44 -8.63
CA LYS A 41 -9.54 -1.51 -7.79
C LYS A 41 -8.64 -0.47 -7.14
N MET A 42 -7.45 -0.86 -6.71
CA MET A 42 -6.41 0.05 -6.20
C MET A 42 -6.10 1.11 -7.25
N ARG A 43 -5.83 0.71 -8.50
CA ARG A 43 -5.60 1.63 -9.61
C ARG A 43 -6.72 2.67 -9.78
N MET A 44 -7.98 2.24 -9.69
CA MET A 44 -9.12 3.17 -9.78
C MET A 44 -9.23 4.07 -8.54
N ALA A 45 -8.95 3.54 -7.35
CA ALA A 45 -9.09 4.27 -6.10
C ALA A 45 -8.10 5.43 -5.95
N VAL A 46 -6.91 5.35 -6.58
CA VAL A 46 -5.89 6.41 -6.51
C VAL A 46 -6.44 7.76 -6.97
N ALA A 47 -7.31 7.78 -7.98
CA ALA A 47 -7.92 8.99 -8.53
C ALA A 47 -8.80 9.75 -7.51
N TYR A 48 -9.24 9.08 -6.44
CA TYR A 48 -10.10 9.66 -5.40
C TYR A 48 -9.31 10.13 -4.17
N GLY A 49 -7.98 10.11 -4.23
CA GLY A 49 -7.11 10.65 -3.18
C GLY A 49 -6.66 9.65 -2.13
N LEU A 50 -5.74 10.12 -1.29
CA LEU A 50 -5.03 9.32 -0.29
C LEU A 50 -5.96 8.71 0.76
N GLU A 51 -6.91 9.49 1.29
CA GLU A 51 -7.87 9.00 2.29
C GLU A 51 -8.75 7.89 1.70
N ARG A 52 -9.31 8.10 0.50
CA ARG A 52 -10.19 7.11 -0.13
C ARG A 52 -9.46 5.80 -0.39
N PHE A 53 -8.21 5.89 -0.86
CA PHE A 53 -7.36 4.72 -1.07
C PHE A 53 -7.06 3.99 0.24
N TRP A 54 -6.62 4.72 1.28
CA TRP A 54 -6.33 4.16 2.59
C TRP A 54 -7.58 3.53 3.22
N GLY A 55 -8.72 4.22 3.25
CA GLY A 55 -9.95 3.76 3.91
C GLY A 55 -10.52 2.45 3.35
N GLU A 56 -10.13 2.04 2.14
CA GLU A 56 -10.62 0.80 1.53
C GLU A 56 -10.18 -0.45 2.29
N HIS A 57 -9.00 -0.45 2.95
CA HIS A 57 -8.61 -1.58 3.80
C HIS A 57 -9.54 -1.73 5.01
N LEU A 58 -10.02 -0.61 5.57
CA LEU A 58 -10.98 -0.63 6.68
C LEU A 58 -12.35 -1.12 6.23
N ARG A 59 -12.85 -0.63 5.09
CA ARG A 59 -14.12 -1.08 4.50
C ARG A 59 -14.15 -2.60 4.34
N LEU A 60 -13.04 -3.17 3.85
CA LEU A 60 -12.89 -4.62 3.68
C LEU A 60 -12.69 -5.36 5.01
N LYS A 61 -11.99 -4.75 5.99
CA LYS A 61 -11.76 -5.32 7.32
C LYS A 61 -13.06 -5.51 8.11
N TYR A 62 -14.06 -4.66 7.92
CA TYR A 62 -15.35 -4.82 8.62
C TYR A 62 -16.25 -5.90 8.02
N ASP A 63 -15.93 -6.40 6.83
CA ASP A 63 -16.64 -7.53 6.23
C ASP A 63 -16.09 -8.85 6.78
N LYS A 64 -16.94 -9.64 7.46
CA LYS A 64 -16.55 -10.87 8.17
C LYS A 64 -16.12 -12.02 7.25
N LYS A 65 -16.25 -11.90 5.93
CA LYS A 65 -15.80 -12.95 5.00
C LYS A 65 -14.27 -13.00 4.98
N GLU A 66 -13.71 -14.20 5.15
CA GLU A 66 -12.25 -14.43 5.11
C GLU A 66 -11.60 -13.87 3.84
N GLU A 67 -12.28 -14.01 2.70
CA GLU A 67 -11.84 -13.44 1.42
C GLU A 67 -11.64 -11.91 1.53
N ASN A 68 -12.53 -11.20 2.20
CA ASN A 68 -12.45 -9.75 2.36
C ASN A 68 -11.39 -9.35 3.40
N GLN A 69 -11.14 -10.16 4.43
CA GLN A 69 -9.99 -9.96 5.32
C GLN A 69 -8.66 -10.08 4.57
N ASN A 70 -8.56 -11.06 3.68
CA ASN A 70 -7.39 -11.26 2.85
C ASN A 70 -7.16 -10.09 1.87
N LYS A 71 -8.24 -9.55 1.28
CA LYS A 71 -8.20 -8.34 0.47
C LYS A 71 -7.79 -7.11 1.30
N SER A 72 -8.40 -6.92 2.47
CA SER A 72 -8.06 -5.85 3.42
C SER A 72 -6.55 -5.84 3.71
N LYS A 73 -5.99 -7.01 4.03
CA LYS A 73 -4.54 -7.16 4.27
C LYS A 73 -3.70 -6.75 3.05
N TYR A 74 -4.15 -7.04 1.84
CA TYR A 74 -3.43 -6.63 0.63
C TYR A 74 -3.42 -5.10 0.46
N TRP A 75 -4.56 -4.44 0.62
CA TRP A 75 -4.64 -2.97 0.62
C TRP A 75 -3.75 -2.33 1.69
N LYS A 76 -3.79 -2.87 2.92
CA LYS A 76 -2.95 -2.36 4.02
C LYS A 76 -1.46 -2.59 3.76
N ASP A 77 -1.07 -3.76 3.22
CA ASP A 77 0.33 -4.03 2.87
C ASP A 77 0.84 -3.09 1.77
N VAL A 78 0.01 -2.78 0.76
CA VAL A 78 0.35 -1.79 -0.28
C VAL A 78 0.55 -0.40 0.32
N TRP A 79 -0.36 0.03 1.19
CA TRP A 79 -0.24 1.32 1.89
C TRP A 79 1.01 1.41 2.77
N ASN A 80 1.29 0.35 3.55
CA ASN A 80 2.50 0.25 4.37
C ASN A 80 3.76 0.35 3.52
N GLN A 81 3.79 -0.34 2.37
CA GLN A 81 4.93 -0.31 1.46
C GLN A 81 5.09 1.07 0.80
N LEU A 82 4.00 1.75 0.46
CA LEU A 82 4.04 3.13 -0.04
C LEU A 82 4.66 4.07 0.99
N ALA A 83 4.28 3.96 2.27
CA ALA A 83 4.85 4.79 3.33
C ALA A 83 6.38 4.59 3.46
N ILE A 84 6.86 3.35 3.30
CA ILE A 84 8.30 3.02 3.28
C ILE A 84 9.00 3.60 2.04
N ILE A 85 8.33 3.58 0.87
CA ILE A 85 8.90 4.14 -0.37
C ILE A 85 9.04 5.66 -0.24
N LEU A 86 7.99 6.33 0.25
CA LEU A 86 7.95 7.79 0.38
C LEU A 86 8.90 8.31 1.46
N SER A 87 9.04 7.60 2.58
CA SER A 87 9.94 8.02 3.66
C SER A 87 11.41 8.10 3.22
N ARG A 88 11.83 7.23 2.28
CA ARG A 88 13.17 7.28 1.68
C ARG A 88 13.40 8.51 0.80
N ALA A 89 12.32 9.10 0.29
CA ALA A 89 12.36 10.35 -0.45
C ALA A 89 12.10 11.58 0.45
N GLY A 90 12.05 11.39 1.78
CA GLY A 90 11.76 12.46 2.74
C GLY A 90 10.29 12.86 2.82
N VAL A 91 9.38 12.17 2.12
CA VAL A 91 7.94 12.45 2.15
C VAL A 91 7.28 11.62 3.25
N LYS A 92 6.61 12.27 4.20
CA LYS A 92 6.01 11.58 5.34
C LYS A 92 4.56 11.20 5.05
N LEU A 93 4.34 9.95 4.65
CA LEU A 93 2.98 9.40 4.58
C LEU A 93 2.55 8.84 5.94
N HIS A 94 1.46 9.37 6.48
CA HIS A 94 0.87 8.86 7.71
C HIS A 94 0.38 7.41 7.54
N ASN A 95 0.62 6.58 8.54
CA ASN A 95 0.31 5.15 8.50
C ASN A 95 0.03 4.59 9.89
N ASP A 96 -0.77 5.32 10.66
CA ASP A 96 -1.00 4.99 12.06
C ASP A 96 -1.82 3.69 12.19
N GLU A 97 -1.60 2.96 13.27
CA GLU A 97 -2.41 1.79 13.61
C GLU A 97 -3.76 2.22 14.19
N ILE A 98 -4.82 1.55 13.76
CA ILE A 98 -6.17 1.80 14.28
C ILE A 98 -6.42 0.79 15.40
N ASN A 99 -6.40 1.28 16.65
CA ASN A 99 -6.77 0.47 17.81
C ASN A 99 -8.29 0.29 17.89
N SER A 100 -8.75 -0.85 18.42
CA SER A 100 -10.18 -1.19 18.51
C SER A 100 -10.93 -0.44 19.62
N ARG A 101 -10.21 0.09 20.63
CA ARG A 101 -10.83 0.78 21.76
C ARG A 101 -11.34 2.18 21.39
N ASN A 102 -10.60 2.90 20.54
CA ASN A 102 -10.90 4.28 20.11
C ASN A 102 -10.95 4.38 18.57
N GLU A 103 -11.53 3.36 17.92
CA GLU A 103 -11.44 3.17 16.47
C GLU A 103 -11.89 4.40 15.66
N THR A 104 -13.07 4.95 15.95
CA THR A 104 -13.61 6.14 15.26
C THR A 104 -12.69 7.34 15.38
N GLN A 105 -12.17 7.62 16.57
CA GLN A 105 -11.26 8.74 16.79
C GLN A 105 -9.96 8.56 16.00
N ASN A 106 -9.37 7.35 16.03
CA ASN A 106 -8.14 7.10 15.27
C ASN A 106 -8.35 7.25 13.76
N ILE A 107 -9.53 6.86 13.25
CA ILE A 107 -9.88 7.03 11.83
C ILE A 107 -9.97 8.52 11.48
N GLN A 108 -10.63 9.32 12.32
CA GLN A 108 -10.73 10.77 12.15
C GLN A 108 -9.35 11.43 12.19
N ASP A 109 -8.51 11.07 13.16
CA ASP A 109 -7.16 11.60 13.30
C ASP A 109 -6.30 11.26 12.08
N MET A 110 -6.39 10.02 11.60
CA MET A 110 -5.67 9.57 10.41
C MET A 110 -6.16 10.30 9.15
N ALA A 111 -7.46 10.46 8.98
CA ALA A 111 -8.03 11.23 7.87
C ALA A 111 -7.55 12.69 7.92
N GLN A 112 -7.63 13.34 9.09
CA GLN A 112 -7.15 14.71 9.28
C GLN A 112 -5.67 14.86 8.91
N LYS A 113 -4.84 13.91 9.32
CA LYS A 113 -3.41 13.87 8.97
C LYS A 113 -3.18 13.78 7.46
N LEU A 114 -3.96 12.96 6.75
CA LEU A 114 -3.88 12.85 5.29
C LEU A 114 -4.34 14.13 4.57
N TRP A 115 -5.37 14.81 5.09
CA TRP A 115 -5.84 16.09 4.55
C TRP A 115 -4.92 17.27 4.87
N SER A 116 -4.15 17.19 5.95
CA SER A 116 -3.22 18.24 6.38
C SER A 116 -1.84 18.12 5.74
N MET A 117 -1.63 17.13 4.86
CA MET A 117 -0.34 16.92 4.19
C MET A 117 -0.04 18.08 3.22
N PRO A 118 1.23 18.55 3.13
CA PRO A 118 1.61 19.57 2.17
C PRO A 118 1.22 19.18 0.73
N LEU A 119 0.73 20.14 -0.05
CA LEU A 119 0.13 19.86 -1.37
C LEU A 119 1.13 19.25 -2.36
N ASP A 120 2.38 19.68 -2.31
CA ASP A 120 3.49 19.13 -3.08
C ASP A 120 3.81 17.68 -2.68
N GLU A 121 3.90 17.39 -1.38
CA GLU A 121 4.04 16.02 -0.88
C GLU A 121 2.86 15.14 -1.27
N GLN A 122 1.63 15.67 -1.24
CA GLN A 122 0.42 14.95 -1.61
C GLN A 122 0.43 14.57 -3.09
N ARG A 123 0.87 15.49 -3.96
CA ARG A 123 1.04 15.23 -5.39
C ARG A 123 2.09 14.15 -5.63
N VAL A 124 3.24 14.23 -4.96
CA VAL A 124 4.30 13.21 -5.06
C VAL A 124 3.77 11.85 -4.61
N ALA A 125 3.09 11.78 -3.45
CA ALA A 125 2.51 10.55 -2.93
C ALA A 125 1.51 9.92 -3.91
N LEU A 126 0.61 10.72 -4.50
CA LEU A 126 -0.36 10.26 -5.50
C LEU A 126 0.31 9.78 -6.79
N MET A 127 1.33 10.48 -7.28
CA MET A 127 2.09 10.07 -8.47
C MET A 127 2.80 8.72 -8.25
N VAL A 128 3.50 8.57 -7.13
CA VAL A 128 4.18 7.33 -6.76
C VAL A 128 3.18 6.20 -6.57
N LEU A 129 2.07 6.45 -5.87
CA LEU A 129 0.99 5.47 -5.68
C LEU A 129 0.36 5.04 -7.02
N THR A 130 0.14 5.98 -7.94
CA THR A 130 -0.38 5.67 -9.28
C THR A 130 0.54 4.70 -10.01
N GLN A 131 1.84 5.02 -10.10
CA GLN A 131 2.81 4.15 -10.74
C GLN A 131 2.91 2.79 -10.02
N PHE A 132 2.78 2.80 -8.69
CA PHE A 132 2.84 1.57 -7.89
C PHE A 132 1.65 0.66 -8.18
N CYS A 133 0.44 1.21 -8.28
CA CYS A 133 -0.75 0.48 -8.69
C CYS A 133 -0.64 -0.07 -10.12
N ASP A 134 -0.04 0.68 -11.04
CA ASP A 134 0.20 0.21 -12.41
C ASP A 134 1.13 -1.01 -12.43
N ALA A 135 2.22 -0.98 -11.66
CA ALA A 135 3.12 -2.13 -11.50
C ALA A 135 2.40 -3.33 -10.84
N LEU A 136 1.57 -3.10 -9.81
CA LEU A 136 0.77 -4.16 -9.16
C LEU A 136 -0.18 -4.85 -10.14
N VAL A 137 -0.84 -4.08 -11.02
CA VAL A 137 -1.71 -4.62 -12.06
C VAL A 137 -0.92 -5.46 -13.06
N TRP A 138 0.25 -4.97 -13.49
CA TRP A 138 1.13 -5.70 -14.41
C TRP A 138 1.53 -7.08 -13.86
N TRP A 139 2.04 -7.12 -12.64
CA TRP A 139 2.41 -8.38 -11.99
C TRP A 139 1.22 -9.28 -11.67
N THR A 140 0.05 -8.68 -11.35
CA THR A 140 -1.19 -9.43 -11.19
C THR A 140 -1.53 -10.21 -12.44
N GLN A 141 -1.49 -9.58 -13.62
CA GLN A 141 -1.76 -10.25 -14.89
C GLN A 141 -0.77 -11.40 -15.16
N ARG A 142 0.49 -11.24 -14.76
CA ARG A 142 1.53 -12.26 -14.95
C ARG A 142 1.39 -13.47 -14.04
N TYR A 143 0.93 -13.27 -12.80
CA TYR A 143 0.88 -14.31 -11.77
C TYR A 143 -0.51 -14.86 -11.48
N LYS A 144 -1.56 -14.27 -12.05
CA LYS A 144 -2.92 -14.80 -12.00
C LYS A 144 -2.90 -16.24 -12.52
N LYS A 145 -3.30 -17.18 -11.66
CA LYS A 145 -3.52 -18.56 -12.07
C LYS A 145 -4.76 -18.57 -12.97
N LYS A 146 -4.71 -19.24 -14.12
CA LYS A 146 -5.93 -19.59 -14.84
C LYS A 146 -6.69 -20.55 -13.92
N ASP A 147 -7.95 -20.27 -13.65
CA ASP A 147 -8.81 -21.19 -12.92
C ASP A 147 -8.70 -22.55 -13.62
N SER A 148 -8.22 -23.55 -12.87
CA SER A 148 -8.15 -24.95 -13.30
C SER A 148 -9.40 -25.66 -12.81
#